data_AF-A0A5C2RPS5-F1
#
_entry.id   AF-A0A5C2RPS5-F1
#
_cell.length_a   1.000
_cell.length_b   1.000
_cell.length_c   1.000
_cell.angle_alpha   90.00
_cell.angle_beta   90.00
_cell.angle_gamma   90.00
#
_symmetry.space_group_name_H-M   'P 1'
#
loop_
_entity.id
_entity.type
_entity.pdbx_description
1 polymer ?
#
loop_
_entity_poly.entity_id
_entity_poly.type
_entity_poly.pdbx_seq_one_letter_code
_entity_poly.pdbx_strand_id
1 'polypeptide(L)' 'QRPLCAEVTVNGIPAYTLFDSGCTTDSISPTLAFLTSADCIELSEQMNLQLGAKGSRTKINHGAKARMKIG' A
#
# COMPACT_ATOMS: atom_id res chain seq x y z
N GLN A 1 -12.60 -16.99 -8.56
CA GLN A 1 -11.34 -16.47 -9.16
C GLN A 1 -10.28 -16.40 -8.06
N ARG A 2 -9.00 -16.56 -8.41
CA ARG A 2 -7.88 -16.29 -7.50
C ARG A 2 -7.33 -14.88 -7.80
N PRO A 3 -6.89 -14.11 -6.78
CA PRO A 3 -6.25 -12.83 -7.03
C PRO A 3 -4.93 -13.00 -7.81
N LEU A 4 -4.56 -11.99 -8.59
CA LEU A 4 -3.21 -11.90 -9.16
C LEU A 4 -2.26 -11.39 -8.07
N CYS A 5 -1.32 -12.22 -7.66
CA CYS A 5 -0.27 -11.86 -6.74
C CYS A 5 1.09 -12.18 -7.34
N ALA A 6 2.07 -11.31 -7.11
CA ALA A 6 3.46 -11.56 -7.47
C ALA A 6 4.39 -10.94 -6.44
N GLU A 7 5.66 -11.31 -6.51
CA GLU A 7 6.72 -10.67 -5.74
C GLU A 7 7.07 -9.31 -6.38
N VAL A 8 7.08 -8.26 -5.57
CA VAL A 8 7.56 -6.93 -5.95
C VAL A 8 8.68 -6.55 -4.98
N THR A 9 9.78 -6.05 -5.51
CA THR A 9 10.87 -5.55 -4.66
C THR A 9 10.54 -4.13 -4.21
N VAL A 10 10.51 -3.89 -2.90
CA VAL A 10 10.32 -2.59 -2.26
C VAL A 10 11.58 -2.21 -1.50
N ASN A 11 12.28 -1.16 -1.94
CA ASN A 11 13.60 -0.76 -1.41
C ASN A 11 14.62 -1.91 -1.32
N GLY A 12 14.58 -2.85 -2.27
CA GLY A 12 15.49 -4.01 -2.30
C GLY A 12 15.01 -5.22 -1.50
N ILE A 13 13.87 -5.12 -0.80
CA ILE A 13 13.28 -6.24 -0.04
C ILE A 13 12.09 -6.82 -0.81
N PRO A 14 12.06 -8.14 -1.05
CA PRO A 14 10.92 -8.83 -1.64
C PRO A 14 9.64 -8.67 -0.80
N ALA A 15 8.53 -8.37 -1.47
CA ALA A 15 7.20 -8.27 -0.87
C ALA A 15 6.18 -9.06 -1.69
N TYR A 16 5.32 -9.81 -1.00
CA TYR A 16 4.16 -10.44 -1.63
C TYR A 16 3.07 -9.40 -1.88
N THR A 17 2.77 -9.12 -3.15
CA THR A 17 1.93 -8.01 -3.56
C THR A 17 0.69 -8.49 -4.29
N LEU A 18 -0.46 -7.93 -3.92
CA LEU A 18 -1.73 -8.10 -4.62
C LEU A 18 -1.86 -7.02 -5.71
N PHE A 19 -2.16 -7.45 -6.94
CA PHE A 19 -2.53 -6.54 -8.02
C PHE A 19 -4.05 -6.37 -8.04
N ASP A 20 -4.51 -5.23 -7.55
CA ASP A 20 -5.92 -4.87 -7.46
C ASP A 20 -6.26 -3.75 -8.45
N SER A 21 -6.75 -4.12 -9.63
CA SER A 21 -7.20 -3.17 -10.65
C SER A 21 -8.45 -2.37 -10.23
N GLY A 22 -9.11 -2.75 -9.12
CA GLY A 22 -10.26 -2.05 -8.57
C GLY A 22 -9.89 -0.95 -7.58
N CYS A 23 -8.61 -0.82 -7.19
CA CYS A 23 -8.15 0.23 -6.29
C CYS A 23 -7.65 1.45 -7.08
N THR A 24 -7.67 2.62 -6.43
CA THR A 24 -7.15 3.88 -6.98
C THR A 24 -5.81 4.30 -6.35
N THR A 25 -5.26 3.48 -5.45
CA THR A 25 -4.10 3.81 -4.63
C THR A 25 -3.25 2.58 -4.34
N ASP A 26 -1.93 2.68 -4.49
CA ASP A 26 -1.02 1.67 -3.97
C ASP A 26 -0.99 1.70 -2.45
N SER A 27 -1.10 0.54 -1.80
CA SER A 27 -1.10 0.41 -0.35
C SER A 27 0.00 -0.53 0.12
N ILE A 28 0.74 -0.08 1.12
CA ILE A 28 1.76 -0.87 1.82
C ILE A 28 1.34 -1.03 3.27
N SER A 29 1.57 -2.21 3.86
CA SER A 29 1.30 -2.38 5.29
C SER A 29 2.32 -1.58 6.12
N PRO A 30 1.94 -1.04 7.28
CA PRO A 30 2.89 -0.32 8.15
C PRO A 30 4.13 -1.16 8.50
N THR A 31 3.95 -2.46 8.70
CA THR A 31 5.05 -3.41 8.95
C THR A 31 6.02 -3.49 7.77
N LEU A 32 5.51 -3.59 6.55
CA LEU A 32 6.37 -3.66 5.37
C LEU A 32 7.06 -2.31 5.11
N ALA A 33 6.38 -1.18 5.34
CA ALA A 33 6.99 0.15 5.27
C ALA A 33 8.16 0.29 6.26
N PHE A 34 7.99 -0.18 7.50
CA PHE A 34 9.05 -0.21 8.51
C PHE A 34 10.23 -1.10 8.09
N LEU A 35 9.96 -2.34 7.67
CA LEU A 35 11.00 -3.29 7.27
C LEU A 35 11.79 -2.82 6.04
N THR A 36 11.11 -2.17 5.10
CA THR A 36 11.71 -1.66 3.86
C THR A 36 12.39 -0.31 4.04
N SER A 37 12.33 0.27 5.25
CA SER A 37 12.75 1.66 5.50
C SER A 37 12.13 2.63 4.48
N ALA A 38 10.87 2.39 4.10
CA ALA A 38 10.12 3.33 3.27
C ALA A 38 9.91 4.62 4.04
N ASP A 39 10.14 5.75 3.38
CA ASP A 39 10.00 7.07 4.00
C ASP A 39 8.52 7.34 4.30
N CYS A 40 8.14 7.19 5.57
CA CYS A 40 6.78 7.36 6.06
C CYS A 40 6.52 8.85 6.31
N ILE A 41 5.48 9.38 5.67
CA ILE A 41 5.19 10.82 5.65
C ILE A 41 3.77 11.03 6.18
N GLU A 42 3.63 11.87 7.20
CA GLU A 42 2.31 12.35 7.62
C GLU A 42 1.68 13.20 6.51
N LEU A 43 0.45 12.87 6.13
CA LEU A 43 -0.27 13.62 5.12
C LEU A 43 -0.87 14.89 5.77
N SER A 44 -0.61 16.04 5.16
CA SER A 44 -1.20 17.32 5.59
C SER A 44 -2.72 17.32 5.52
N GLU A 45 -3.28 16.55 4.57
CA GLU A 45 -4.71 16.31 4.45
C GLU A 45 -4.99 14.80 4.56
N GLN A 46 -5.86 14.43 5.50
CA GLN A 46 -6.27 13.04 5.66
C GLN A 46 -7.23 12.65 4.54
N MET A 47 -6.90 11.59 3.82
CA MET A 47 -7.73 11.10 2.72
C MET A 47 -8.75 10.11 3.27
N ASN A 48 -10.03 10.30 2.95
CA ASN A 48 -11.06 9.32 3.27
C ASN A 48 -10.90 8.10 2.36
N LEU A 49 -10.81 6.91 2.94
CA LEU A 49 -10.80 5.64 2.21
C LEU A 49 -12.19 5.04 2.27
N GLN A 50 -12.89 5.06 1.15
CA GLN A 50 -14.21 4.43 1.01
C GLN A 50 -14.03 2.95 0.70
N LEU A 51 -14.21 2.09 1.70
CA LEU A 51 -14.27 0.64 1.47
C LEU A 51 -15.66 0.24 0.97
N GLY A 52 -15.72 -0.81 0.15
CA GLY A 52 -16.97 -1.41 -0.33
C GLY A 52 -17.83 -2.09 0.74
N ALA A 53 -17.41 -2.06 2.01
CA ALA A 53 -18.15 -2.60 3.14
C ALA A 53 -19.04 -1.51 3.77
N LYS A 54 -20.35 -1.76 3.85
CA LYS A 54 -21.32 -0.83 4.45
C LYS A 54 -20.89 -0.46 5.87
N GLY A 55 -20.76 0.84 6.12
CA GLY A 55 -20.39 1.38 7.44
C GLY A 55 -18.88 1.48 7.71
N SER A 56 -18.03 1.01 6.81
CA SER A 56 -16.59 1.25 6.94
C SER A 56 -16.28 2.73 6.77
N ARG A 57 -15.51 3.26 7.74
CA ARG A 57 -15.00 4.63 7.73
C ARG A 57 -13.52 4.55 8.09
N THR A 58 -12.67 4.53 7.08
CA THR A 58 -11.21 4.50 7.27
C THR A 58 -10.60 5.75 6.65
N LYS A 59 -9.47 6.17 7.20
CA LYS A 59 -8.69 7.30 6.69
C LYS A 59 -7.26 6.86 6.41
N ILE A 60 -6.67 7.45 5.38
CA ILE A 60 -5.24 7.39 5.12
C ILE A 60 -4.63 8.66 5.71
N ASN A 61 -3.79 8.47 6.72
CA ASN A 61 -3.11 9.56 7.43
C ASN A 61 -1.62 9.65 7.08
N HIS A 62 -1.07 8.58 6.46
CA HIS A 62 0.34 8.47 6.12
C HIS A 62 0.50 8.03 4.68
N GLY A 63 1.49 8.60 4.00
CA GLY A 63 2.05 8.09 2.75
C GLY A 63 3.37 7.35 3.01
N ALA A 64 3.84 6.63 2.01
CA ALA A 64 5.15 6.00 2.02
C ALA A 64 5.86 6.25 0.68
N LYS A 65 7.11 6.72 0.70
CA LYS A 65 7.96 6.77 -0.49
C LYS A 65 8.91 5.59 -0.49
N ALA A 66 8.85 4.78 -1.54
CA ALA A 66 9.73 3.63 -1.73
C ALA A 66 10.08 3.46 -3.21
N ARG A 67 11.23 2.85 -3.47
CA ARG A 67 11.61 2.38 -4.81
C ARG A 67 11.01 1.00 -5.03
N MET A 68 10.17 0.88 -6.04
CA MET A 68 9.51 -0.37 -6.42
C MET A 68 10.13 -0.94 -7.70
N LYS A 69 10.34 -2.26 -7.76
CA LYS A 69 10.77 -2.98 -8.97
C LYS A 69 9.91 -4.23 -9.16
N ILE A 70 9.42 -4.40 -10.38
CA ILE A 70 8.66 -5.55 -10.86
C ILE A 70 9.46 -6.13 -12.04
N GLY A 71 9.76 -7.43 -12.03
CA GLY A 71 10.76 -8.04 -12.93
C GLY A 71 12.18 -7.64 -12.55
#